data_AF-A0AA37MFU8-F1
#
_entry.id   AF-A0AA37MFU8-F1
#
_cell.length_a   1.000
_cell.length_b   1.000
_cell.length_c   1.000
_cell.angle_alpha   90.00
_cell.angle_beta   90.00
_cell.angle_gamma   90.00
#
_symmetry.space_group_name_H-M   'P 1'
#
loop_
_entity.id
_entity.type
_entity.pdbx_description
1 polymer ?
#
loop_
_entity_poly.entity_id
_entity_poly.type
_entity_poly.pdbx_seq_one_letter_code
_entity_poly.pdbx_strand_id
1 'polypeptide(L)' 'MNKGRSVACNIGLEYATGEYIMFIDSDDYILPNCLKTFADEIIINPAIDMVVGSTIIKNKTDIKKKRIIGR' A
#
# COMPACT_ATOMS: atom_id res chain seq x y z
N MET A 1 22.03 -13.46 -4.59
CA MET A 1 21.48 -13.54 -5.96
C MET A 1 20.15 -12.80 -5.97
N ASN A 2 19.93 -11.85 -6.88
CA ASN A 2 18.66 -11.13 -7.00
C ASN A 2 17.61 -12.07 -7.62
N LYS A 3 16.46 -12.24 -6.95
CA LYS A 3 15.37 -13.13 -7.39
C LYS A 3 14.10 -12.36 -7.80
N GLY A 4 14.18 -11.04 -7.89
CA GLY A 4 13.07 -10.17 -8.27
C GLY A 4 12.13 -9.80 -7.12
N ARG A 5 11.25 -8.83 -7.39
CA ARG A 5 10.31 -8.25 -6.41
C ARG A 5 9.36 -9.29 -5.83
N SER A 6 8.78 -10.16 -6.66
CA SER A 6 7.80 -11.15 -6.18
C SER A 6 8.39 -12.11 -5.15
N VAL A 7 9.64 -12.54 -5.34
CA VAL A 7 10.32 -13.41 -4.37
C VAL A 7 10.61 -12.66 -3.06
N ALA A 8 11.04 -11.40 -3.15
CA ALA A 8 11.25 -10.58 -1.95
C ALA A 8 9.93 -10.35 -1.17
N CYS A 9 8.84 -10.08 -1.89
CA CYS A 9 7.50 -9.94 -1.30
C CYS A 9 7.03 -11.23 -0.62
N ASN A 10 7.19 -12.39 -1.27
CA ASN A 10 6.78 -13.67 -0.69
C ASN A 10 7.57 -13.99 0.58
N ILE A 11 8.88 -13.74 0.58
CA ILE A 11 9.70 -13.87 1.80
C ILE A 11 9.18 -12.91 2.88
N GLY A 12 8.90 -11.65 2.53
CA GLY A 12 8.32 -10.69 3.48
C GLY A 12 7.00 -11.16 4.10
N LEU A 13 6.14 -11.82 3.33
CA LEU A 13 4.88 -12.41 3.82
C LEU A 13 5.12 -13.53 4.83
N GLU A 14 6.15 -14.36 4.67
CA GLU A 14 6.49 -15.42 5.62
C GLU A 14 6.88 -14.89 7.01
N TYR A 15 7.44 -13.67 7.09
CA TYR A 15 7.85 -13.04 8.34
C TYR A 15 6.83 -12.03 8.90
N ALA A 16 5.81 -11.66 8.12
CA ALA A 16 4.82 -10.69 8.55
C ALA A 16 3.94 -11.25 9.69
N THR A 17 3.71 -10.43 10.72
CA THR A 17 2.92 -10.80 11.92
C THR A 17 1.68 -9.95 12.11
N GLY A 18 1.45 -8.96 11.23
CA GLY A 18 0.27 -8.12 11.27
C GLY A 18 -0.96 -8.82 10.68
N GLU A 19 -2.14 -8.36 11.09
CA GLU A 19 -3.43 -8.83 10.56
C GLU A 19 -3.67 -8.37 9.11
N TYR A 20 -3.04 -7.27 8.71
CA TYR A 20 -3.12 -6.69 7.37
C TYR A 20 -1.74 -6.56 6.73
N ILE A 21 -1.68 -6.70 5.40
CA ILE A 21 -0.47 -6.53 4.60
C ILE A 21 -0.63 -5.32 3.69
N MET A 22 0.41 -4.48 3.64
CA MET A 22 0.55 -3.42 2.65
C MET A 22 1.83 -3.61 1.85
N PHE A 23 1.73 -3.59 0.53
CA PHE A 23 2.89 -3.53 -0.36
C PHE A 23 3.29 -2.07 -0.58
N ILE A 24 4.58 -1.79 -0.42
CA ILE A 24 5.19 -0.49 -0.71
C ILE A 24 6.47 -0.71 -1.52
N ASP A 25 6.69 0.13 -2.53
CA ASP A 25 7.93 0.14 -3.29
C ASP A 25 9.02 0.91 -2.54
N SER A 26 10.29 0.51 -2.73
CA SER A 26 11.42 1.07 -1.96
C SER A 26 11.75 2.53 -2.29
N ASP A 27 11.23 3.04 -3.41
CA ASP A 27 11.37 4.43 -3.87
C ASP A 27 10.13 5.29 -3.58
N ASP A 28 9.12 4.72 -2.92
CA ASP A 28 7.89 5.41 -2.53
C ASP A 28 7.90 5.87 -1.06
N TYR A 29 7.05 6.86 -0.77
CA TYR A 29 6.76 7.32 0.59
C TYR A 29 5.25 7.27 0.85
N ILE A 30 4.87 6.93 2.07
CA ILE A 30 3.47 7.07 2.52
C ILE A 30 3.23 8.47 3.07
N LEU A 31 2.07 9.02 2.76
CA LEU A 31 1.63 10.30 3.34
C LEU A 31 1.23 10.12 4.81
N PRO A 32 1.31 11.18 5.63
CA PRO A 32 0.77 11.18 6.97
C PRO A 32 -0.68 10.67 6.97
N ASN A 33 -1.02 9.88 7.99
CA ASN A 33 -2.34 9.26 8.18
C ASN A 33 -2.75 8.19 7.15
N CYS A 34 -1.93 7.85 6.14
CA CYS A 34 -2.28 6.83 5.14
C CYS A 34 -2.76 5.51 5.77
N LEU A 35 -1.98 4.95 6.70
CA LEU A 35 -2.30 3.71 7.39
C LEU A 35 -3.54 3.83 8.28
N LYS A 36 -3.71 4.97 8.97
CA LYS A 36 -4.89 5.22 9.81
C LYS A 36 -6.16 5.25 8.96
N THR A 37 -6.13 5.96 7.83
CA THR A 37 -7.27 6.03 6.91
C THR A 37 -7.66 4.64 6.40
N PHE A 38 -6.69 3.80 6.04
CA PHE A 38 -7.00 2.42 5.61
C PHE A 38 -7.55 1.57 6.74
N ALA A 39 -6.98 1.65 7.93
CA ALA A 39 -7.47 0.92 9.10
C ALA A 39 -8.91 1.33 9.46
N ASP A 40 -9.21 2.63 9.46
CA ASP A 40 -10.56 3.14 9.73
C ASP A 40 -11.59 2.57 8.72
N GLU A 41 -11.25 2.54 7.42
CA GLU A 41 -12.14 2.00 6.38
C GLU A 41 -12.42 0.50 6.55
N ILE A 42 -11.40 -0.28 6.92
CA ILE A 42 -11.54 -1.72 7.17
C ILE A 42 -12.40 -1.97 8.41
N ILE A 43 -12.19 -1.21 9.48
CA ILE A 43 -12.95 -1.34 10.74
C ILE A 43 -14.44 -1.00 10.51
N ILE A 44 -14.72 0.06 9.75
CA ILE A 44 -16.10 0.50 9.47
C ILE A 44 -16.82 -0.48 8.53
N ASN A 45 -16.08 -1.12 7.61
CA ASN A 45 -16.64 -2.01 6.59
C ASN A 45 -15.96 -3.39 6.64
N PRO A 46 -16.35 -4.27 7.59
CA PRO A 46 -15.68 -5.56 7.78
C PRO A 46 -15.84 -6.55 6.61
N ALA A 47 -16.66 -6.22 5.60
CA ALA A 47 -16.81 -6.99 4.37
C ALA A 47 -15.81 -6.61 3.26
N ILE A 48 -14.91 -5.65 3.50
CA ILE A 48 -13.90 -5.24 2.53
C ILE A 48 -12.71 -6.20 2.56
N ASP A 49 -12.35 -6.73 1.40
CA ASP A 49 -11.17 -7.59 1.23
C ASP A 49 -9.87 -6.79 1.03
N MET A 50 -9.95 -5.58 0.44
CA MET A 50 -8.78 -4.77 0.12
C MET A 50 -9.10 -3.26 0.06
N VAL A 51 -8.17 -2.43 0.53
CA VAL A 51 -8.21 -0.97 0.40
C VAL A 51 -7.08 -0.48 -0.49
N VAL A 52 -7.39 0.42 -1.42
CA VAL A 52 -6.41 1.03 -2.33
C VAL A 52 -6.46 2.54 -2.21
N GLY A 53 -5.31 3.13 -1.89
CA GLY A 53 -5.15 4.58 -1.82
C GLY A 53 -4.94 5.23 -3.18
N SER A 54 -5.07 6.55 -3.22
CA SER A 54 -4.64 7.35 -4.36
C SER A 54 -3.14 7.63 -4.30
N THR A 55 -2.47 7.65 -5.44
CA THR A 55 -1.04 7.95 -5.53
C THR A 55 -0.80 9.40 -5.96
N ILE A 56 0.25 10.00 -5.41
CA ILE A 56 0.81 11.26 -5.89
C ILE A 56 2.11 10.95 -6.62
N ILE A 57 2.17 11.28 -7.90
CA ILE A 57 3.43 11.20 -8.66
C ILE A 57 4.19 12.50 -8.43
N LYS A 58 5.37 12.42 -7.79
CA LYS A 58 6.27 13.55 -7.61
C LYS A 58 7.30 13.55 -8.73
N ASN A 59 7.03 14.31 -9.79
CA ASN A 59 8.07 14.69 -10.76
C ASN A 59 8.80 15.93 -10.26
N LYS A 60 10.00 16.22 -10.76
CA LYS A 60 10.77 17.43 -10.39
C LYS A 60 9.98 18.75 -10.54
N THR A 61 8.86 18.76 -11.29
CA THR A 61 8.04 19.94 -11.60
C THR A 61 6.54 19.82 -11.30
N ASP A 62 5.97 18.63 -11.03
CA ASP A 62 4.50 18.46 -10.95
C ASP A 62 4.04 17.35 -9.99
N ILE A 63 2.84 17.55 -9.40
CA ILE A 63 2.09 16.61 -8.57
C ILE A 63 0.82 16.18 -9.31
N LYS A 64 0.68 14.90 -9.66
CA LYS A 64 -0.57 14.34 -10.23
C LYS A 64 -1.21 13.35 -9.26
N LYS A 65 -2.51 13.51 -8.97
CA LYS A 65 -3.31 12.56 -8.17
C LYS A 65 -4.02 11.56 -9.08
N LYS A 66 -3.86 10.26 -8.82
CA LYS A 66 -4.64 9.20 -9.48
C LYS A 66 -5.44 8.42 -8.44
N ARG A 67 -6.77 8.40 -8.56
CA ARG A 67 -7.66 7.61 -7.69
C ARG A 67 -7.90 6.25 -8.34
N ILE A 68 -7.55 5.16 -7.65
CA ILE A 68 -7.89 3.79 -8.03
C ILE A 68 -8.76 3.25 -6.90
N ILE A 69 -10.02 2.93 -7.19
CA ILE A 69 -10.89 2.23 -6.25
C ILE A 69 -11.04 0.81 -6.81
N GLY A 70 -10.36 -0.15 -6.18
CA GLY A 70 -10.66 -1.56 -6.36
C GLY A 70 -11.79 -1.95 -5.42
N ARG A 71 -12.79 -2.66 -5.95
CA ARG A 71 -13.70 -3.47 -5.14
C ARG A 71 -13.15 -4.88 -5.12
#